data_AF-A0ABD5RXV8-F1
#
_entry.id   AF-A0ABD5RXV8-F1
#
_cell.length_a   1.000
_cell.length_b   1.000
_cell.length_c   1.000
_cell.angle_alpha   90.00
_cell.angle_beta   90.00
_cell.angle_gamma   90.00
#
_symmetry.space_group_name_H-M   'P 1'
#
loop_
_entity.id
_entity.type
_entity.pdbx_description
1 polymer ?
#
loop_
_entity_poly.entity_id
_entity_poly.type
_entity_poly.pdbx_seq_one_letter_code
_entity_poly.pdbx_strand_id
1 'polypeptide(L)'
;MTGPIDPRGGEIAVADPLAEFLRSKSRGGSESGNYRRNCERVVREFLAWLDRDTPDATFDALDARTFRRYARDLATRDTESDDPLRAKELSPGTVLTYYAQVSAYVGWCVREGHLEQNLAQRHVAKEPLPENDGRRSGDQQAWTDE
;
A
#
# COMPACT_ATOMS: atom_id res chain seq x y z
N MET A 1 -21.89 25.45 17.02
CA MET A 1 -20.59 25.98 16.60
C MET A 1 -19.71 24.79 16.25
N THR A 2 -19.84 24.30 15.02
CA THR A 2 -18.94 23.29 14.45
C THR A 2 -17.64 24.03 14.12
N GLY A 3 -16.52 23.59 14.70
CA GLY A 3 -15.21 24.18 14.43
C GLY A 3 -14.86 24.12 12.93
N PRO A 4 -13.98 25.00 12.43
CA PRO A 4 -13.52 24.92 11.06
C PRO A 4 -12.89 23.55 10.85
N ILE A 5 -13.42 22.80 9.87
CA ILE A 5 -12.82 21.59 9.36
C ILE A 5 -11.52 22.07 8.71
N ASP A 6 -10.38 21.76 9.32
CA ASP A 6 -9.06 22.15 8.81
C ASP A 6 -8.89 21.50 7.42
N PRO A 7 -8.78 22.29 6.31
CA PRO A 7 -8.81 21.74 4.95
C PRO A 7 -7.49 21.05 4.54
N ARG A 8 -6.52 20.92 5.45
CA ARG A 8 -5.14 20.57 5.07
C ARG A 8 -4.94 19.10 4.67
N GLY A 9 -5.94 18.23 4.83
CA GLY A 9 -5.83 16.83 4.43
C GLY A 9 -5.68 16.64 2.90
N GLY A 10 -6.38 17.46 2.11
CA GLY A 10 -6.48 17.28 0.65
C GLY A 10 -5.26 17.75 -0.15
N GLU A 11 -4.41 18.58 0.44
CA GLU A 11 -3.20 19.15 -0.21
C GLU A 11 -1.92 18.37 0.13
N ILE A 12 -1.97 17.46 1.11
CA ILE A 12 -0.81 16.68 1.53
C ILE A 12 -0.54 15.58 0.50
N ALA A 13 0.71 15.47 0.06
CA ALA A 13 1.12 14.41 -0.83
C ALA A 13 1.01 13.06 -0.12
N VAL A 14 0.54 12.04 -0.83
CA VAL A 14 0.32 10.69 -0.27
C VAL A 14 1.62 10.09 0.27
N ALA A 15 2.79 10.57 -0.18
CA ALA A 15 4.10 10.12 0.28
C ALA A 15 4.58 10.75 1.60
N ASP A 16 4.14 11.97 1.94
CA ASP A 16 4.66 12.75 3.07
C ASP A 16 4.55 12.03 4.43
N PRO A 17 3.43 11.38 4.78
CA PRO A 17 3.28 10.74 6.09
C PRO A 17 4.09 9.45 6.28
N LEU A 18 4.79 8.95 5.26
CA LEU A 18 5.49 7.66 5.32
C LEU A 18 6.46 7.58 6.51
N ALA A 19 7.22 8.64 6.76
CA ALA A 19 8.20 8.65 7.86
C ALA A 19 7.52 8.50 9.23
N GLU A 20 6.36 9.13 9.42
CA GLU A 20 5.58 9.08 10.66
C GLU A 20 4.89 7.74 10.83
N PHE A 21 4.33 7.20 9.74
CA PHE A 21 3.80 5.85 9.70
C PHE A 21 4.85 4.82 10.15
N LEU A 22 6.07 4.89 9.61
CA LEU A 22 7.14 3.95 9.97
C LEU A 22 7.63 4.13 11.41
N ARG A 23 7.67 5.37 11.92
CA ARG A 23 7.93 5.64 13.34
C ARG A 23 6.85 5.03 14.23
N SER A 24 5.58 5.08 13.84
CA SER A 24 4.47 4.47 14.58
C SER A 24 4.63 2.95 14.72
N LYS A 25 5.18 2.28 13.71
CA LYS A 25 5.40 0.82 13.68
C LYS A 25 6.56 0.37 14.57
N SER A 26 7.53 1.24 14.86
CA SER A 26 8.68 0.90 15.72
C SER A 26 8.37 0.92 17.22
N ARG A 27 7.26 1.54 17.64
CA ARG A 27 6.86 1.54 19.06
C ARG A 27 6.33 0.18 19.55
N GLY A 28 6.27 -0.84 18.68
CA GLY A 28 5.68 -2.17 18.94
C GLY A 28 6.63 -3.31 19.34
N GLY A 29 7.95 -3.09 19.53
CA GLY A 29 8.89 -4.13 20.01
C GLY A 29 9.84 -4.74 18.96
N SER A 30 10.74 -5.64 19.39
CA SER A 30 11.95 -6.10 18.66
C SER A 30 11.71 -6.85 17.34
N GLU A 31 10.56 -7.54 17.18
CA GLU A 31 10.16 -8.19 15.92
C GLU A 31 9.82 -7.18 14.79
N SER A 32 9.74 -5.90 15.12
CA SER A 32 9.41 -4.83 14.17
C SER A 32 10.47 -4.62 13.09
N GLY A 33 11.72 -5.05 13.26
CA GLY A 33 12.80 -4.71 12.32
C GLY A 33 12.63 -5.25 10.89
N ASN A 34 12.30 -6.54 10.75
CA ASN A 34 12.12 -7.15 9.43
C ASN A 34 10.75 -6.80 8.84
N TYR A 35 9.70 -6.87 9.66
CA TYR A 35 8.35 -6.46 9.27
C TYR A 35 8.30 -4.99 8.82
N ARG A 36 8.95 -4.08 9.54
CA ARG A 36 9.03 -2.65 9.19
C ARG A 36 9.78 -2.45 7.89
N ARG A 37 10.94 -3.08 7.68
CA ARG A 37 11.70 -2.96 6.43
C ARG A 37 10.91 -3.46 5.23
N ASN A 38 10.23 -4.59 5.38
CA ASN A 38 9.36 -5.11 4.33
C ASN A 38 8.18 -4.15 4.06
N CYS A 39 7.52 -3.68 5.12
CA CYS A 39 6.43 -2.72 5.02
C CYS A 39 6.87 -1.39 4.37
N GLU A 40 8.03 -0.87 4.75
CA GLU A 40 8.62 0.32 4.15
C GLU A 40 8.87 0.11 2.67
N ARG A 41 9.51 -1.00 2.30
CA ARG A 41 9.79 -1.33 0.89
C ARG A 41 8.51 -1.33 0.07
N VAL A 42 7.49 -2.07 0.49
CA VAL A 42 6.25 -2.20 -0.28
C VAL A 42 5.49 -0.89 -0.36
N VAL A 43 5.40 -0.12 0.73
CA VAL A 43 4.72 1.17 0.70
C VAL A 43 5.46 2.15 -0.21
N ARG A 44 6.80 2.13 -0.23
CA ARG A 44 7.59 2.92 -1.20
C ARG A 44 7.37 2.47 -2.64
N GLU A 45 7.30 1.16 -2.91
CA GLU A 45 6.95 0.64 -4.24
C GLU A 45 5.56 1.13 -4.68
N PHE A 46 4.57 1.14 -3.80
CA PHE A 46 3.25 1.70 -4.07
C PHE A 46 3.29 3.20 -4.37
N LEU A 47 4.03 3.99 -3.58
CA LEU A 47 4.15 5.43 -3.80
C LEU A 47 4.83 5.74 -5.14
N ALA A 48 5.88 4.99 -5.49
CA ALA A 48 6.54 5.13 -6.78
C ALA A 48 5.66 4.68 -7.95
N TRP A 49 4.80 3.67 -7.76
CA TRP A 49 3.77 3.29 -8.74
C TRP A 49 2.73 4.39 -8.92
N LEU A 50 2.27 4.99 -7.82
CA LEU A 50 1.28 6.07 -7.84
C LEU A 50 1.83 7.31 -8.56
N ASP A 51 3.06 7.70 -8.25
CA ASP A 51 3.73 8.89 -8.80
C ASP A 51 3.93 8.83 -10.33
N ARG A 52 4.03 7.63 -10.91
CA ARG A 52 4.14 7.46 -12.37
C ARG A 52 2.87 7.82 -13.13
N ASP A 53 1.71 7.50 -12.56
CA ASP A 53 0.40 7.77 -13.15
C ASP A 53 -0.13 9.14 -12.73
N THR A 54 0.12 9.51 -11.47
CA THR A 54 -0.31 10.76 -10.85
C THR A 54 0.86 11.34 -10.05
N PRO A 55 1.74 12.13 -10.70
CA PRO A 55 2.86 12.79 -10.03
C PRO A 55 2.36 13.67 -8.89
N ASP A 56 3.06 13.65 -7.76
CA ASP A 56 2.71 14.45 -6.57
C ASP A 56 1.26 14.23 -6.09
N ALA A 57 0.72 13.01 -6.28
CA ALA A 57 -0.64 12.66 -5.89
C ALA A 57 -0.92 13.07 -4.43
N THR A 58 -2.01 13.80 -4.23
CA THR A 58 -2.52 14.16 -2.90
C THR A 58 -3.62 13.19 -2.46
N PHE A 59 -3.97 13.24 -1.17
CA PHE A 59 -5.05 12.39 -0.64
C PHE A 59 -6.42 12.65 -1.28
N ASP A 60 -6.70 13.86 -1.77
CA ASP A 60 -7.97 14.20 -2.45
C ASP A 60 -8.10 13.53 -3.83
N ALA A 61 -6.96 13.28 -4.49
CA ALA A 61 -6.92 12.59 -5.76
C ALA A 61 -7.12 11.06 -5.63
N LEU A 62 -7.07 10.52 -4.40
CA LEU A 62 -7.23 9.09 -4.18
C LEU A 62 -8.69 8.67 -4.12
N ASP A 63 -9.01 7.59 -4.83
CA ASP A 63 -10.29 6.92 -4.75
C ASP A 63 -10.13 5.40 -4.66
N ALA A 64 -11.24 4.67 -4.49
CA ALA A 64 -11.22 3.21 -4.46
C ALA A 64 -10.78 2.58 -5.81
N ARG A 65 -10.88 3.30 -6.94
CA ARG A 65 -10.45 2.82 -8.26
C ARG A 65 -8.93 2.86 -8.40
N THR A 66 -8.28 3.82 -7.76
CA THR A 66 -6.82 3.89 -7.63
C THR A 66 -6.30 2.60 -6.99
N PHE A 67 -6.89 2.20 -5.86
CA PHE A 67 -6.54 0.95 -5.18
C PHE A 67 -6.93 -0.30 -5.97
N ARG A 68 -8.05 -0.28 -6.70
CA ARG A 68 -8.42 -1.36 -7.63
C ARG A 68 -7.38 -1.54 -8.73
N ARG A 69 -6.87 -0.45 -9.30
CA ARG A 69 -5.82 -0.49 -10.33
C ARG A 69 -4.53 -1.06 -9.76
N TYR A 70 -4.12 -0.59 -8.58
CA TYR A 70 -2.96 -1.15 -7.88
C TYR A 70 -3.10 -2.65 -7.58
N ALA A 71 -4.27 -3.09 -7.09
CA ALA A 71 -4.55 -4.51 -6.86
C ALA A 71 -4.43 -5.35 -8.15
N ARG A 72 -4.94 -4.82 -9.27
CA ARG A 72 -4.85 -5.46 -10.58
C ARG A 72 -3.41 -5.55 -11.06
N ASP A 73 -2.63 -4.48 -10.95
CA ASP A 73 -1.23 -4.45 -11.39
C ASP A 73 -0.34 -5.36 -10.53
N LEU A 74 -0.63 -5.50 -9.23
CA LEU A 74 0.02 -6.51 -8.39
C LEU A 74 -0.27 -7.94 -8.88
N ALA A 75 -1.51 -8.21 -9.30
CA ALA A 75 -1.97 -9.54 -9.69
C ALA A 75 -1.66 -9.90 -11.15
N THR A 76 -1.14 -8.96 -11.95
CA THR A 76 -0.95 -9.13 -13.39
C THR A 76 0.50 -8.92 -13.76
N ARG A 77 1.11 -9.91 -14.40
CA ARG A 77 2.40 -9.75 -15.06
C ARG A 77 2.22 -9.22 -16.48
N ASP A 78 3.03 -8.25 -16.84
CA ASP A 78 3.11 -7.68 -18.18
C ASP A 78 4.56 -7.28 -18.46
N THR A 79 5.24 -8.05 -19.31
CA THR A 79 6.65 -7.83 -19.64
C THR A 79 6.88 -6.68 -20.60
N GLU A 80 5.84 -6.22 -21.29
CA GLU A 80 5.92 -5.09 -22.21
C GLU A 80 5.66 -3.75 -21.49
N SER A 81 5.27 -3.80 -20.20
CA SER A 81 5.02 -2.62 -19.39
C SER A 81 6.33 -2.02 -18.85
N ASP A 82 6.47 -0.70 -18.96
CA ASP A 82 7.55 0.05 -18.29
C ASP A 82 7.40 0.10 -16.74
N ASP A 83 6.32 -0.48 -16.21
CA ASP A 83 6.09 -0.59 -14.78
C ASP A 83 6.83 -1.79 -14.16
N PRO A 84 7.84 -1.58 -13.28
CA PRO A 84 8.57 -2.66 -12.65
C PRO A 84 7.70 -3.50 -11.71
N LEU A 85 6.54 -2.99 -11.26
CA LEU A 85 5.56 -3.77 -10.53
C LEU A 85 4.98 -4.87 -11.41
N ARG A 86 4.72 -4.57 -12.69
CA ARG A 86 4.13 -5.50 -13.68
C ARG A 86 5.17 -6.38 -14.37
N ALA A 87 6.44 -5.99 -14.39
CA ALA A 87 7.50 -6.80 -14.97
C ALA A 87 7.72 -8.14 -14.24
N LYS A 88 7.34 -8.24 -12.96
CA LYS A 88 7.52 -9.43 -12.11
C LYS A 88 6.23 -10.23 -11.96
N GLU A 89 6.36 -11.55 -11.89
CA GLU A 89 5.28 -12.44 -11.43
C GLU A 89 5.28 -12.48 -9.90
N LEU A 90 4.14 -12.21 -9.28
CA LEU A 90 3.98 -12.30 -7.84
C LEU A 90 3.11 -13.50 -7.48
N SER A 91 3.49 -14.23 -6.43
CA SER A 91 2.62 -15.27 -5.87
C SER A 91 1.34 -14.64 -5.30
N PRO A 92 0.20 -15.35 -5.28
CA PRO A 92 -1.05 -14.84 -4.68
C PRO A 92 -0.88 -14.34 -3.24
N GLY A 93 -0.11 -15.07 -2.42
CA GLY A 93 0.16 -14.65 -1.03
C GLY A 93 1.05 -13.40 -0.95
N THR A 94 1.97 -13.22 -1.90
CA THR A 94 2.77 -11.98 -2.01
C THR A 94 1.90 -10.79 -2.38
N VAL A 95 0.98 -10.95 -3.35
CA VAL A 95 0.00 -9.93 -3.74
C VAL A 95 -0.83 -9.50 -2.54
N LEU A 96 -1.40 -10.46 -1.80
CA LEU A 96 -2.19 -10.19 -0.61
C LEU A 96 -1.37 -9.48 0.48
N THR A 97 -0.13 -9.91 0.69
CA THR A 97 0.79 -9.29 1.67
C THR A 97 1.10 -7.85 1.28
N TYR A 98 1.39 -7.60 0.00
CA TYR A 98 1.74 -6.26 -0.49
C TYR A 98 0.55 -5.32 -0.34
N TYR A 99 -0.63 -5.77 -0.78
CA TYR A 99 -1.86 -5.00 -0.64
C TYR A 99 -2.21 -4.73 0.82
N ALA A 100 -1.99 -5.70 1.73
CA ALA A 100 -2.23 -5.51 3.16
C ALA A 100 -1.31 -4.45 3.78
N GLN A 101 -0.05 -4.36 3.37
CA GLN A 101 0.88 -3.34 3.86
C GLN A 101 0.49 -1.93 3.39
N VAL A 102 0.08 -1.79 2.13
CA VAL A 102 -0.47 -0.52 1.60
C VAL A 102 -1.78 -0.16 2.31
N SER A 103 -2.68 -1.12 2.49
CA SER A 103 -3.94 -0.90 3.22
C SER A 103 -3.69 -0.50 4.69
N ALA A 104 -2.64 -1.01 5.32
CA ALA A 104 -2.24 -0.61 6.67
C ALA A 104 -1.68 0.83 6.71
N TYR A 105 -0.97 1.27 5.67
CA TYR A 105 -0.55 2.66 5.52
C TYR A 105 -1.74 3.60 5.37
N VAL A 106 -2.66 3.29 4.46
CA VAL A 106 -3.90 4.07 4.24
C VAL A 106 -4.75 4.12 5.50
N GLY A 107 -4.91 2.98 6.20
CA GLY A 107 -5.64 2.93 7.47
C GLY A 107 -4.94 3.66 8.62
N TRP A 108 -3.62 3.86 8.56
CA TRP A 108 -2.94 4.78 9.46
C TRP A 108 -3.20 6.24 9.08
N CYS A 109 -3.14 6.58 7.79
CA CYS A 109 -3.45 7.93 7.31
C CYS A 109 -4.88 8.39 7.69
N VAL A 110 -5.84 7.45 7.72
CA VAL A 110 -7.19 7.72 8.23
C VAL A 110 -7.19 8.08 9.72
N ARG A 111 -6.41 7.38 10.54
CA ARG A 111 -6.33 7.65 11.98
C ARG A 111 -5.70 9.00 12.29
N GLU A 112 -4.79 9.46 11.45
CA GLU A 112 -4.17 10.78 11.55
C GLU A 112 -5.01 11.89 10.89
N GLY A 113 -6.15 11.55 10.26
CA GLY A 113 -7.08 12.51 9.68
C GLY A 113 -6.74 12.98 8.25
N HIS A 114 -5.81 12.33 7.56
CA HIS A 114 -5.50 12.62 6.16
C HIS A 114 -6.56 12.10 5.18
N LEU A 115 -7.31 11.07 5.58
CA LEU A 115 -8.40 10.48 4.81
C LEU A 115 -9.59 10.22 5.74
N GLU A 116 -10.81 10.38 5.25
CA GLU A 116 -12.02 10.08 6.03
C GLU A 116 -12.20 8.57 6.26
N GLN A 117 -11.67 7.74 5.36
CA GLN A 117 -11.90 6.30 5.34
C GLN A 117 -10.82 5.54 4.60
N ASN A 118 -10.67 4.25 4.91
CA ASN A 118 -9.70 3.42 4.22
C ASN A 118 -10.22 2.98 2.85
N LEU A 119 -9.86 3.74 1.82
CA LEU A 119 -10.23 3.50 0.42
C LEU A 119 -9.72 2.14 -0.09
N ALA A 120 -8.57 1.66 0.38
CA ALA A 120 -8.01 0.35 0.04
C ALA A 120 -8.83 -0.83 0.61
N GLN A 121 -9.70 -0.60 1.60
CA GLN A 121 -10.57 -1.64 2.14
C GLN A 121 -11.94 -1.69 1.47
N ARG A 122 -12.24 -0.78 0.53
CA ARG A 122 -13.51 -0.79 -0.21
C ARG A 122 -13.61 -2.06 -1.07
N HIS A 123 -14.82 -2.64 -1.14
CA HIS A 123 -15.07 -3.88 -1.88
C HIS A 123 -14.52 -3.83 -3.32
N VAL A 124 -14.83 -2.75 -4.04
CA VAL A 124 -14.37 -2.54 -5.42
C VAL A 124 -12.84 -2.49 -5.56
N ALA A 125 -12.12 -2.05 -4.53
CA ALA A 125 -10.66 -2.00 -4.54
C ALA A 125 -10.04 -3.40 -4.44
N LYS A 126 -10.72 -4.32 -3.74
CA LYS A 126 -10.24 -5.67 -3.45
C LYS A 126 -10.67 -6.72 -4.47
N GLU A 127 -11.60 -6.39 -5.36
CA GLU A 127 -12.12 -7.28 -6.40
C GLU A 127 -11.02 -7.96 -7.26
N PRO A 128 -9.91 -7.29 -7.64
CA PRO A 128 -8.86 -7.92 -8.44
C PRO A 128 -7.89 -8.79 -7.63
N LEU A 129 -7.98 -8.78 -6.30
CA LEU A 129 -7.09 -9.55 -5.46
C LEU A 129 -7.39 -11.04 -5.62
N PRO A 130 -6.36 -11.90 -5.58
CA PRO A 130 -6.57 -13.34 -5.59
C PRO A 130 -7.36 -13.76 -4.34
N GLU A 131 -8.08 -14.87 -4.46
CA GLU A 131 -8.76 -15.46 -3.32
C GLU A 131 -7.75 -15.86 -2.24
N ASN A 132 -8.13 -15.61 -0.99
CA ASN A 132 -7.32 -16.04 0.13
C ASN A 132 -7.66 -17.51 0.44
N ASP A 133 -6.98 -18.43 -0.23
CA ASP A 133 -7.12 -19.89 -0.03
C ASP A 133 -6.72 -20.40 1.36
N GLY A 134 -6.37 -19.51 2.31
CA GLY A 134 -5.97 -19.89 3.68
C GLY A 134 -4.64 -20.64 3.76
N ARG A 135 -4.02 -21.00 2.62
CA ARG A 135 -2.64 -21.48 2.57
C ARG A 135 -1.72 -20.30 2.92
N ARG A 136 -1.15 -20.33 4.12
CA ARG A 136 -0.02 -19.45 4.44
C ARG A 136 1.05 -19.66 3.37
N SER A 137 1.49 -18.60 2.70
CA SER A 137 2.79 -18.56 2.02
C SER A 137 3.91 -18.63 3.05
N GLY A 138 4.02 -19.76 3.74
CA GLY A 138 5.16 -20.11 4.59
C GLY A 138 6.16 -21.00 3.85
N ASP A 139 5.82 -21.46 2.65
CA ASP A 139 6.67 -22.30 1.81
C ASP A 139 6.96 -21.52 0.53
N GLN A 140 8.22 -21.43 0.12
CA GLN A 140 8.72 -20.78 -1.11
C GLN A 140 9.16 -19.30 -1.07
N GLN A 141 9.70 -18.81 0.04
CA GLN A 141 10.76 -17.78 -0.06
C GLN A 141 11.93 -18.21 0.83
N ALA A 142 12.57 -19.32 0.44
CA ALA A 142 13.96 -19.53 0.78
C ALA A 142 14.74 -18.45 0.01
N TRP A 143 15.17 -17.41 0.73
CA TRP A 143 16.15 -16.48 0.22
C TRP A 143 17.45 -17.27 0.05
N THR A 144 17.95 -17.39 -1.18
CA THR A 144 19.37 -17.68 -1.39
C THR A 144 20.14 -16.43 -0.99
N ASP A 145 20.85 -16.52 0.13
CA ASP A 145 22.00 -15.67 0.42
C ASP A 145 23.15 -16.63 0.80
N GLU A 146 24.10 -16.69 -0.14
CA GLU A 146 25.44 -17.33 -0.14
C GLU A 146 25.58 -18.87 -0.08
#